data_AF-A0A4Q4JA87-F1
#
_entry.id   AF-A0A4Q4JA87-F1
#
_cell.length_a   1.000
_cell.length_b   1.000
_cell.length_c   1.000
_cell.angle_alpha   90.00
_cell.angle_beta   90.00
_cell.angle_gamma   90.00
#
_symmetry.space_group_name_H-M   'P 1'
#
loop_
_entity.id
_entity.type
_entity.pdbx_description
1 polymer ?
#
loop_
_entity_poly.entity_id
_entity_poly.type
_entity_poly.pdbx_seq_one_letter_code
_entity_poly.pdbx_strand_id
1 'polypeptide(L)' 'MERMVTAVEIARRHHISDKRLRGILRRDWPWPRRKHDFWTFPAGSEQAAMMEMIAKRLAAA' A
#
# COMPACT_ATOMS: atom_id res chain seq x y z
N MET A 1 -9.77 19.05 1.74
CA MET A 1 -8.59 18.20 2.06
C MET A 1 -8.77 16.89 1.32
N GLU A 2 -7.82 16.50 0.47
CA GLU A 2 -7.85 15.18 -0.17
C GLU A 2 -7.62 14.10 0.89
N ARG A 3 -8.44 13.04 0.87
CA ARG A 3 -8.27 11.89 1.78
C ARG A 3 -7.03 11.12 1.36
N MET A 4 -6.10 10.89 2.28
CA MET A 4 -4.93 10.05 2.03
C MET A 4 -5.22 8.59 2.43
N VAL A 5 -4.56 7.65 1.76
CA VAL A 5 -4.61 6.21 2.04
C VAL A 5 -3.20 5.70 2.23
N THR A 6 -3.00 4.97 3.31
CA THR A 6 -1.70 4.39 3.69
C THR A 6 -1.65 2.88 3.44
N ALA A 7 -0.46 2.32 3.29
CA ALA A 7 -0.27 0.87 3.25
C ALA A 7 -0.80 0.17 4.51
N VAL A 8 -0.75 0.82 5.68
CA VAL A 8 -1.28 0.25 6.93
C VAL A 8 -2.80 0.09 6.85
N GLU A 9 -3.50 1.12 6.37
CA GLU A 9 -4.96 1.06 6.19
C GLU A 9 -5.36 -0.01 5.17
N ILE A 10 -4.66 -0.08 4.03
CA ILE A 10 -4.93 -1.11 3.02
C ILE A 10 -4.65 -2.52 3.58
N ALA A 11 -3.53 -2.72 4.28
CA ALA A 11 -3.23 -4.01 4.89
C ALA A 11 -4.30 -4.44 5.89
N ARG A 12 -4.80 -3.51 6.72
CA ARG A 12 -5.89 -3.76 7.67
C ARG A 12 -7.19 -4.14 6.97
N ARG A 13 -7.58 -3.46 5.88
CA ARG A 13 -8.80 -3.79 5.11
C ARG A 13 -8.77 -5.20 4.54
N HIS A 14 -7.60 -5.67 4.14
CA HIS A 14 -7.42 -7.00 3.57
C HIS A 14 -7.00 -8.07 4.58
N HIS A 15 -7.00 -7.76 5.87
CA HIS A 15 -6.61 -8.69 6.94
C HIS A 15 -5.21 -9.32 6.75
N ILE A 16 -4.26 -8.55 6.20
CA ILE A 16 -2.87 -8.97 6.00
C ILE A 16 -1.91 -8.17 6.87
N SER A 17 -0.72 -8.71 7.11
CA SER A 17 0.37 -7.99 7.78
C SER A 17 0.84 -6.80 6.94
N ASP A 18 0.94 -5.61 7.55
CA ASP A 18 1.50 -4.42 6.91
C ASP A 18 2.97 -4.63 6.53
N LYS A 19 3.73 -5.40 7.32
CA LYS A 19 5.11 -5.80 7.00
C LYS A 19 5.18 -6.62 5.71
N ARG A 20 4.22 -7.53 5.49
CA ARG A 20 4.13 -8.34 4.25
C ARG A 20 3.86 -7.43 3.04
N LEU A 21 2.87 -6.55 3.15
CA LEU A 21 2.54 -5.60 2.09
C LEU A 21 3.70 -4.66 1.78
N ARG A 22 4.31 -4.03 2.79
CA ARG A 22 5.47 -3.14 2.63
C ARG A 22 6.69 -3.87 2.06
N GLY A 23 6.89 -5.15 2.39
CA GLY A 23 7.97 -5.97 1.84
C GLY A 23 7.85 -6.14 0.33
N ILE A 24 6.64 -6.46 -0.15
CA ILE A 24 6.34 -6.57 -1.59
C ILE A 24 6.41 -5.20 -2.26
N LEU A 25 5.80 -4.18 -1.66
CA LEU A 25 5.85 -2.82 -2.20
C LEU A 25 7.30 -2.38 -2.37
N ARG A 26 8.20 -2.53 -1.40
CA ARG A 26 9.62 -2.16 -1.56
C ARG A 26 10.36 -2.91 -2.68
N ARG A 27 9.97 -4.16 -2.96
CA ARG A 27 10.62 -5.01 -3.97
C ARG A 27 10.13 -4.67 -5.37
N ASP A 28 8.81 -4.60 -5.52
CA ASP A 28 8.14 -4.50 -6.82
C ASP A 28 7.85 -3.03 -7.19
N TRP A 29 7.94 -2.13 -6.22
CA TRP A 29 7.69 -0.70 -6.36
C TRP A 29 8.75 0.11 -5.57
N PRO A 30 9.76 0.71 -6.21
CA PRO A 30 10.82 1.44 -5.49
C PRO A 30 10.42 2.83 -4.97
N TRP A 31 9.14 3.18 -5.05
CA TRP A 31 8.60 4.36 -4.36
C TRP A 31 8.30 3.99 -2.91
N PRO A 32 7.83 4.92 -2.08
CA PRO A 32 8.24 6.30 -2.13
C PRO A 32 9.74 6.43 -1.83
N ARG A 33 10.43 7.33 -2.55
CA ARG A 33 11.89 7.52 -2.50
C ARG A 33 12.40 8.00 -1.14
N ARG A 34 11.51 8.41 -0.23
CA ARG A 34 11.88 8.89 1.10
C ARG A 34 11.61 7.81 2.15
N LYS A 35 12.59 7.63 3.03
CA LYS A 35 12.59 6.69 4.17
C LYS A 35 11.37 6.85 5.10
N HIS A 36 10.68 8.00 5.04
CA HIS A 36 9.57 8.38 5.91
C HIS A 36 8.19 8.38 5.22
N ASP A 37 8.12 8.16 3.90
CA ASP A 37 6.82 8.09 3.25
C ASP A 37 6.23 6.70 3.52
N PHE A 38 5.13 6.68 4.30
CA PHE A 38 4.47 5.46 4.76
C PHE A 38 3.65 4.77 3.66
N TRP A 39 4.05 4.89 2.39
CA TRP A 39 3.25 4.47 1.25
C TRP A 39 1.86 5.10 1.32
N THR A 40 1.87 6.43 1.32
CA THR A 40 0.69 7.28 1.54
C THR A 40 0.37 8.00 0.25
N PHE A 41 -0.81 7.75 -0.30
CA PHE A 41 -1.25 8.33 -1.57
C PHE A 41 -2.65 8.91 -1.46
N PRO A 42 -3.02 9.89 -2.30
CA PRO A 42 -4.40 10.36 -2.37
C PRO A 42 -5.36 9.20 -2.68
N ALA A 43 -6.51 9.17 -2.01
CA ALA A 43 -7.58 8.22 -2.31
C ALA A 43 -8.04 8.38 -3.76
N GLY A 44 -8.19 7.27 -4.48
CA GLY A 44 -8.56 7.28 -5.91
C GLY A 44 -7.40 7.49 -6.88
N SER A 45 -6.18 7.76 -6.39
CA SER A 45 -4.99 7.77 -7.23
C SER A 45 -4.66 6.37 -7.76
N GLU A 46 -3.97 6.30 -8.90
CA GLU A 46 -3.45 5.05 -9.46
C GLU A 46 -2.55 4.31 -8.47
N GLN A 47 -1.81 5.05 -7.64
CA GLN A 47 -0.93 4.49 -6.63
C GLN A 47 -1.71 3.78 -5.51
N ALA A 48 -2.81 4.38 -5.04
CA ALA A 48 -3.70 3.75 -4.08
C ALA A 48 -4.35 2.49 -4.66
N ALA A 49 -4.83 2.56 -5.92
CA ALA A 49 -5.45 1.43 -6.60
C ALA A 49 -4.48 0.24 -6.79
N MET A 50 -3.24 0.52 -7.20
CA MET A 50 -2.23 -0.51 -7.40
C MET A 50 -1.77 -1.13 -6.07
N MET A 51 -1.67 -0.34 -4.99
CA MET A 51 -1.43 -0.85 -3.65
C MET A 51 -2.57 -1.78 -3.18
N GLU A 52 -3.82 -1.41 -3.44
CA GLU A 52 -5.00 -2.21 -3.11
C GLU A 52 -5.06 -3.51 -3.93
N MET A 53 -4.70 -3.47 -5.22
CA MET A 53 -4.55 -4.66 -6.06
C MET A 53 -3.48 -5.62 -5.52
N ILE A 54 -2.31 -5.12 -5.12
CA ILE A 54 -1.25 -5.93 -4.53
C ILE A 54 -1.73 -6.57 -3.22
N ALA A 55 -2.37 -5.79 -2.35
CA ALA A 55 -2.91 -6.29 -1.09
C ALA A 55 -3.99 -7.37 -1.31
N LYS A 56 -4.90 -7.17 -2.27
CA LYS A 56 -5.91 -8.16 -2.66
C LYS A 56 -5.28 -9.47 -3.14
N ARG A 57 -4.22 -9.41 -3.95
CA ARG A 57 -3.47 -10.60 -4.40
C ARG A 57 -2.80 -11.33 -3.24
N LEU A 58 -2.25 -10.59 -2.28
CA LEU A 58 -1.61 -11.18 -1.09
C LEU A 58 -2.59 -11.81 -0.10
N ALA A 59 -3.83 -11.33 -0.05
CA ALA A 59 -4.88 -11.89 0.80
C ALA A 59 -5.47 -13.19 0.21
N ALA A 60 -5.41 -13.37 -1.10
CA ALA A 60 -5.89 -14.56 -1.80
C ALA A 60 -4.87 -15.71 -1.84
N ALA A 61 -3.66 -15.51 -1.30
CA ALA A 61 -2.52 -16.44 -1.33
C ALA A 61 -2.02 -16.75 0.08
#